data_AF-A0A5B0LVW7-F1
#
_entry.id   AF-A0A5B0LVW7-F1
#
_cell.length_a   1.000
_cell.length_b   1.000
_cell.length_c   1.000
_cell.angle_alpha   90.00
_cell.angle_beta   90.00
_cell.angle_gamma   90.00
#
_symmetry.space_group_name_H-M   'P 1'
#
loop_
_entity.id
_entity.type
_entity.pdbx_description
1 polymer ?
#
loop_
_entity_poly.entity_id
_entity_poly.type
_entity_poly.pdbx_seq_one_letter_code
_entity_poly.pdbx_strand_id
1 'polypeptide(L)'
;MSFSGFLTFTDRTEANILNNFPRDDLVINIARVCFGLNMFTTLPLECFVCRETIDTFFYPDEMFNLRRHVIHTTLLVGIGMLLSLWTCDLGVVLELTGGLAASALAYVFPAACQLKLSSKTGSIFERENWAGLLTVAFGLAVMLISTITSLSKALDPHQIIAKL
;
A
#
# COMPACT_ATOMS: atom_id res chain seq x y z
N MET A 1 -17.14 -9.21 3.64
CA MET A 1 -17.73 -7.89 3.96
C MET A 1 -18.09 -7.08 2.71
N SER A 2 -17.34 -7.17 1.61
CA SER A 2 -17.64 -6.38 0.39
C SER A 2 -18.98 -6.72 -0.28
N PHE A 3 -19.41 -7.99 -0.25
CA PHE A 3 -20.68 -8.41 -0.88
C PHE A 3 -21.91 -7.79 -0.22
N SER A 4 -22.00 -7.81 1.12
CA SER A 4 -23.12 -7.20 1.85
C SER A 4 -23.13 -5.67 1.76
N GLY A 5 -21.93 -5.04 1.75
CA GLY A 5 -21.80 -3.60 1.52
C GLY A 5 -22.27 -3.18 0.13
N PHE A 6 -21.87 -3.93 -0.91
CA PHE A 6 -22.30 -3.68 -2.29
C PHE A 6 -23.81 -3.83 -2.47
N LEU A 7 -24.44 -4.86 -1.89
CA LEU A 7 -25.90 -5.02 -1.97
C LEU A 7 -26.68 -3.90 -1.26
N THR A 8 -26.06 -3.19 -0.31
CA THR A 8 -26.72 -2.14 0.48
C THR A 8 -26.62 -0.77 -0.20
N PHE A 9 -25.45 -0.45 -0.78
CA PHE A 9 -25.18 0.88 -1.35
C PHE A 9 -25.09 0.90 -2.88
N THR A 10 -24.95 -0.27 -3.50
CA THR A 10 -24.87 -0.48 -4.96
C THR A 10 -23.93 0.55 -5.61
N ASP A 11 -24.45 1.41 -6.49
CA ASP A 11 -23.67 2.35 -7.31
C ASP A 11 -23.16 3.59 -6.53
N ARG A 12 -23.51 3.72 -5.24
CA ARG A 12 -23.12 4.86 -4.39
C ARG A 12 -22.07 4.50 -3.35
N THR A 13 -21.31 3.43 -3.54
CA THR A 13 -20.34 2.95 -2.54
C THR A 13 -19.05 3.77 -2.56
N GLU A 14 -18.86 4.65 -1.57
CA GLU A 14 -17.57 5.31 -1.30
C GLU A 14 -16.47 4.33 -0.85
N ALA A 15 -15.21 4.67 -1.15
CA ALA A 15 -14.04 3.86 -0.76
C ALA A 15 -13.93 3.65 0.76
N ASN A 16 -14.31 4.68 1.54
CA ASN A 16 -14.57 4.52 2.96
C ASN A 16 -16.07 4.31 3.17
N ILE A 17 -16.47 3.05 3.39
CA ILE A 17 -17.89 2.69 3.51
C ILE A 17 -18.61 3.41 4.66
N LEU A 18 -17.88 3.85 5.69
CA LEU A 18 -18.45 4.61 6.81
C LEU A 18 -18.92 6.01 6.40
N ASN A 19 -18.45 6.54 5.26
CA ASN A 19 -18.89 7.83 4.73
C ASN A 19 -20.27 7.76 4.07
N ASN A 20 -20.75 6.57 3.68
CA ASN A 20 -22.08 6.38 3.10
C ASN A 20 -23.22 6.45 4.13
N PHE A 21 -22.89 6.35 5.41
CA PHE A 21 -23.86 6.42 6.51
C PHE A 21 -24.00 7.87 7.04
N PRO A 22 -25.19 8.26 7.52
CA PRO A 22 -25.40 9.62 8.05
C PRO A 22 -24.51 9.91 9.26
N ARG A 23 -24.35 11.21 9.57
CA ARG A 23 -23.48 11.67 10.67
C ARG A 23 -24.13 11.56 12.04
N ASP A 24 -25.45 11.45 12.10
CA ASP A 24 -26.22 11.46 13.35
C ASP A 24 -26.39 10.06 13.99
N ASP A 25 -25.94 8.99 13.31
CA ASP A 25 -26.05 7.62 13.82
C ASP A 25 -25.00 7.32 14.90
N LEU A 26 -25.46 7.06 16.12
CA LEU A 26 -24.60 6.76 17.26
C LEU A 26 -23.74 5.51 17.06
N VAL A 27 -24.31 4.42 16.51
CA VAL A 27 -23.59 3.16 16.26
C VAL A 27 -22.47 3.35 15.24
N ILE A 28 -22.74 4.09 14.17
CA ILE A 28 -21.75 4.39 13.12
C ILE A 28 -20.66 5.32 13.66
N ASN A 29 -21.02 6.30 14.49
CA ASN A 29 -20.03 7.17 15.14
C ASN A 29 -19.11 6.40 16.08
N ILE A 30 -19.63 5.44 16.85
CA ILE A 30 -18.80 4.52 17.63
C ILE A 30 -17.86 3.73 16.71
N ALA A 31 -18.37 3.19 15.59
CA ALA A 31 -17.54 2.49 14.62
C ALA A 31 -16.44 3.38 14.01
N ARG A 32 -16.73 4.65 13.70
CA ARG A 32 -15.74 5.65 13.23
C ARG A 32 -14.65 5.89 14.27
N VAL A 33 -15.02 6.03 15.55
CA VAL A 33 -14.05 6.18 16.66
C VAL A 33 -13.19 4.94 16.81
N CYS A 34 -13.78 3.74 16.82
CA CYS A 34 -13.04 2.49 16.91
C CYS A 34 -12.08 2.30 15.73
N PHE A 35 -12.53 2.63 14.51
CA PHE A 35 -11.70 2.57 13.31
C PHE A 35 -10.52 3.54 13.39
N GLY A 36 -10.76 4.80 13.79
CA GLY A 36 -9.72 5.80 13.98
C GLY A 36 -8.72 5.41 15.08
N LEU A 37 -9.21 4.87 16.20
CA LEU A 37 -8.37 4.40 17.31
C LEU A 37 -7.47 3.24 16.87
N ASN A 38 -8.01 2.29 16.10
CA ASN A 38 -7.22 1.23 15.51
C ASN A 38 -6.10 1.79 14.61
N MET A 39 -6.41 2.72 13.70
CA MET A 39 -5.38 3.34 12.86
C MET A 39 -4.32 4.11 13.69
N PHE A 40 -4.74 4.82 14.76
CA PHE A 40 -3.84 5.50 15.68
C PHE A 40 -2.88 4.52 16.38
N THR A 41 -3.36 3.34 16.78
CA THR A 41 -2.51 2.32 17.40
C THR A 41 -1.63 1.56 16.40
N THR A 42 -2.03 1.47 15.14
CA THR A 42 -1.26 0.80 14.08
C THR A 42 -0.09 1.65 13.60
N LEU A 43 -0.24 2.99 13.53
CA LEU A 43 0.80 3.89 13.03
C LEU A 43 2.15 3.78 13.76
N PRO A 44 2.22 3.70 15.10
CA PRO A 44 3.47 3.47 15.82
C PRO A 44 4.16 2.15 15.44
N LEU A 45 3.38 1.08 15.25
CA LEU A 45 3.90 -0.24 14.89
C LEU A 45 4.48 -0.24 13.47
N GLU A 46 3.79 0.38 12.52
CA GLU A 46 4.28 0.52 11.14
C GLU A 46 5.54 1.39 11.07
N CYS A 47 5.54 2.53 11.76
CA CYS A 47 6.72 3.40 11.84
C CYS A 47 7.92 2.69 12.45
N PHE A 48 7.71 1.78 13.41
CA PHE A 48 8.77 0.97 13.99
C PHE A 48 9.38 0.03 12.94
N VAL A 49 8.57 -0.75 12.22
CA VAL A 49 9.05 -1.70 11.20
C VAL A 49 9.77 -0.97 10.07
N CYS A 50 9.22 0.15 9.58
CA CYS A 50 9.85 0.90 8.50
C CYS A 50 11.15 1.59 8.93
N ARG A 51 11.27 2.04 10.18
CA ARG A 51 12.54 2.56 10.70
C ARG A 51 13.59 1.45 10.77
N GLU A 52 13.20 0.29 11.32
CA GLU A 52 14.10 -0.85 11.47
C GLU A 52 14.64 -1.34 10.12
N THR A 53 13.81 -1.37 9.08
CA THR A 53 14.26 -1.75 7.73
C THR A 53 15.23 -0.73 7.12
N ILE A 54 15.01 0.57 7.34
CA ILE A 54 15.94 1.62 6.88
C ILE A 54 17.28 1.51 7.62
N ASP A 55 17.25 1.37 8.94
CA ASP A 55 18.46 1.27 9.77
C ASP A 55 19.26 0.02 9.40
N THR A 56 18.59 -1.14 9.26
CA THR A 56 19.25 -2.41 8.86
C THR A 56 19.88 -2.33 7.47
N PHE A 57 19.24 -1.62 6.52
CA PHE A 57 19.73 -1.53 5.14
C PHE A 57 20.91 -0.55 4.99
N PHE A 58 20.88 0.60 5.66
CA PHE A 58 21.90 1.64 5.51
C PHE A 58 22.99 1.62 6.59
N TYR A 59 22.68 1.18 7.81
CA TYR A 59 23.57 1.24 8.97
C TYR A 59 23.56 -0.07 9.79
N PRO A 60 23.92 -1.21 9.19
CA PRO A 60 23.79 -2.53 9.84
C PRO A 60 24.62 -2.69 11.13
N ASP A 61 25.73 -1.96 11.27
CA ASP A 61 26.68 -2.11 12.38
C ASP A 61 26.81 -0.84 13.27
N GLU A 62 25.95 0.17 13.08
CA GLU A 62 26.03 1.40 13.90
C GLU A 62 25.10 1.36 15.12
N MET A 63 25.62 1.87 16.25
CA MET A 63 24.85 1.97 17.49
C MET A 63 23.73 3.02 17.39
N PHE A 64 22.73 2.89 18.26
CA PHE A 64 21.57 3.76 18.32
C PHE A 64 21.94 5.24 18.41
N ASN A 65 21.39 6.04 17.48
CA ASN A 65 21.59 7.48 17.41
C ASN A 65 20.25 8.23 17.47
N LEU A 66 20.01 8.98 18.55
CA LEU A 66 18.74 9.70 18.78
C LEU A 66 18.40 10.69 17.65
N ARG A 67 19.40 11.39 17.10
CA ARG A 67 19.18 12.35 16.00
C ARG A 67 18.65 11.67 14.74
N ARG A 68 19.21 10.51 14.37
CA ARG A 68 18.77 9.74 13.18
C ARG A 68 17.37 9.21 13.39
N HIS A 69 17.10 8.70 14.59
CA HIS A 69 15.78 8.21 14.98
C HIS A 69 14.68 9.27 14.81
N VAL A 70 14.92 10.49 15.29
CA VAL A 70 13.95 11.60 15.15
C VAL A 70 13.79 12.00 13.68
N ILE A 71 14.87 12.02 12.90
CA ILE A 71 14.80 12.36 11.46
C ILE A 71 13.97 11.33 10.69
N HIS A 72 14.23 10.03 10.85
CA HIS A 72 13.50 8.98 10.13
C HIS A 72 12.02 8.98 10.49
N THR A 73 11.69 9.06 11.78
CA THR A 73 10.28 9.09 12.23
C THR A 73 9.55 10.34 11.74
N THR A 74 10.17 11.52 11.81
CA THR A 74 9.59 12.77 11.30
C THR A 74 9.38 12.72 9.78
N LEU A 75 10.34 12.13 9.04
CA LEU A 75 10.23 11.96 7.59
C LEU A 75 9.05 11.03 7.24
N LEU A 76 8.94 9.87 7.89
CA LEU A 76 7.87 8.90 7.62
C LEU A 76 6.48 9.49 7.89
N VAL A 77 6.30 10.09 9.07
CA VAL A 77 5.03 10.72 9.45
C VAL A 77 4.74 11.93 8.56
N GLY A 78 5.77 12.72 8.23
CA GLY A 78 5.66 13.88 7.34
C GLY A 78 5.21 13.50 5.93
N ILE A 79 5.78 12.44 5.33
CA ILE A 79 5.35 11.94 4.02
C ILE A 79 3.89 11.47 4.09
N GLY A 80 3.52 10.71 5.13
CA GLY A 80 2.13 10.28 5.33
C GLY A 80 1.15 11.46 5.44
N MET A 81 1.53 12.51 6.18
CA MET A 81 0.73 13.73 6.30
C MET A 81 0.60 14.48 4.97
N LEU A 82 1.70 14.61 4.20
CA LEU A 82 1.67 15.23 2.88
C LEU A 82 0.76 14.47 1.92
N LEU A 83 0.83 13.13 1.92
CA LEU A 83 -0.06 12.29 1.12
C LEU A 83 -1.53 12.51 1.51
N SER A 84 -1.84 12.60 2.80
CA SER A 84 -3.20 12.88 3.28
C SER A 84 -3.73 14.25 2.87
N LEU A 85 -2.87 15.25 2.68
CA LEU A 85 -3.28 16.57 2.19
C LEU A 85 -3.48 16.58 0.67
N TRP A 86 -2.65 15.83 -0.05
CA TRP A 86 -2.72 15.77 -1.51
C TRP A 86 -3.96 14.99 -1.98
N THR A 87 -4.14 13.76 -1.50
CA THR A 87 -5.26 12.89 -1.89
C THR A 87 -6.26 12.72 -0.76
N CYS A 88 -7.55 12.87 -1.09
CA CYS A 88 -8.64 12.56 -0.17
C CYS A 88 -9.26 11.18 -0.46
N ASP A 89 -8.84 10.53 -1.55
CA ASP A 89 -9.35 9.23 -1.95
C ASP A 89 -8.53 8.10 -1.35
N LEU A 90 -9.04 7.53 -0.27
CA LEU A 90 -8.49 6.33 0.34
C LEU A 90 -8.36 5.18 -0.67
N GLY A 91 -9.31 5.06 -1.61
CA GLY A 91 -9.33 4.01 -2.63
C GLY A 91 -8.10 4.05 -3.53
N VAL A 92 -7.70 5.24 -4.00
CA VAL A 92 -6.52 5.41 -4.87
C VAL A 92 -5.23 5.07 -4.11
N VAL A 93 -5.13 5.48 -2.84
CA VAL A 93 -3.95 5.17 -2.01
C VAL A 93 -3.83 3.67 -1.75
N LEU A 94 -4.94 3.00 -1.44
CA LEU A 94 -4.97 1.55 -1.22
C LEU A 94 -4.73 0.76 -2.51
N GLU A 95 -5.27 1.21 -3.65
CA GLU A 95 -5.04 0.61 -4.97
C GLU A 95 -3.58 0.72 -5.39
N LEU A 96 -2.95 1.88 -5.18
CA LEU A 96 -1.54 2.09 -5.47
C LEU A 96 -0.65 1.26 -4.55
N THR A 97 -0.87 1.34 -3.23
CA THR A 97 -0.02 0.65 -2.25
C THR A 97 -0.20 -0.87 -2.33
N GLY A 98 -1.44 -1.35 -2.41
CA GLY A 98 -1.74 -2.77 -2.57
C GLY A 98 -1.32 -3.30 -3.94
N GLY A 99 -1.60 -2.56 -5.01
CA GLY A 99 -1.23 -2.94 -6.37
C GLY A 99 0.27 -3.02 -6.58
N LEU A 100 1.04 -2.03 -6.12
CA LEU A 100 2.50 -2.02 -6.23
C LEU A 100 3.16 -2.97 -5.24
N ALA A 101 2.92 -2.80 -3.93
CA ALA A 101 3.67 -3.53 -2.91
C ALA A 101 3.29 -5.01 -2.88
N ALA A 102 2.00 -5.36 -3.00
CA ALA A 102 1.60 -6.76 -2.99
C ALA A 102 2.04 -7.49 -4.26
N SER A 103 1.98 -6.86 -5.44
CA SER A 103 2.44 -7.53 -6.67
C SER A 103 3.96 -7.77 -6.65
N ALA A 104 4.73 -6.79 -6.18
CA ALA A 104 6.17 -6.92 -6.03
C ALA A 104 6.56 -8.02 -5.03
N LEU A 105 5.93 -8.05 -3.84
CA LEU A 105 6.29 -8.98 -2.78
C LEU A 105 5.69 -10.38 -2.96
N ALA A 106 4.47 -10.51 -3.50
CA ALA A 106 3.78 -11.80 -3.60
C ALA A 106 4.06 -12.53 -4.92
N TYR A 107 4.31 -11.82 -6.02
CA TYR A 107 4.59 -12.44 -7.32
C TYR A 107 6.06 -12.31 -7.72
N VAL A 108 6.61 -11.09 -7.72
CA VAL A 108 7.94 -10.83 -8.28
C VAL A 108 9.05 -11.39 -7.38
N PHE A 109 9.01 -11.11 -6.07
CA PHE A 109 10.05 -11.52 -5.13
C PHE A 109 10.23 -13.06 -5.03
N PRO A 110 9.19 -13.87 -4.72
CA PRO A 110 9.36 -15.32 -4.58
C PRO A 110 9.77 -15.99 -5.90
N ALA A 111 9.23 -15.53 -7.03
CA ALA A 111 9.58 -16.06 -8.34
C ALA A 111 11.03 -15.67 -8.73
N ALA A 112 11.49 -14.47 -8.39
CA ALA A 112 12.88 -14.08 -8.57
C ALA A 112 13.84 -14.93 -7.72
N CYS A 113 13.47 -15.25 -6.47
CA CYS A 113 14.25 -16.15 -5.63
C CYS A 113 14.34 -17.56 -6.24
N GLN A 114 13.24 -18.12 -6.73
CA GLN A 114 13.23 -19.42 -7.40
C GLN A 114 14.12 -19.42 -8.65
N LEU A 115 14.03 -18.39 -9.49
CA LEU A 115 14.85 -18.25 -10.69
C LEU A 115 16.34 -18.10 -10.36
N LYS A 116 16.69 -17.33 -9.32
CA LYS A 116 18.08 -17.17 -8.86
C LYS A 116 18.67 -18.46 -8.29
N LEU A 117 17.87 -19.26 -7.58
CA LEU A 117 18.30 -20.56 -7.08
C LEU A 117 18.46 -21.58 -8.22
N SER A 118 17.50 -21.63 -9.15
CA SER A 118 17.51 -22.58 -10.27
C SER A 118 18.59 -22.26 -11.31
N SER A 119 18.87 -20.97 -11.55
CA SER A 119 19.94 -20.53 -12.47
C SER A 119 21.36 -20.89 -12.02
N LYS A 120 21.56 -21.35 -10.77
CA LYS A 120 22.86 -21.93 -10.36
C LYS A 120 23.09 -23.33 -10.95
N THR A 121 22.02 -24.01 -11.38
CA THR A 121 22.05 -25.37 -11.94
C THR A 121 22.03 -25.36 -13.47
N GLY A 122 21.52 -24.30 -14.11
CA GLY A 122 21.42 -24.19 -15.57
C GLY A 122 20.99 -22.80 -16.08
N SER A 123 20.53 -22.72 -17.33
CA SER A 123 20.12 -21.45 -17.96
C SER A 123 18.73 -21.01 -17.50
N ILE A 124 18.51 -19.69 -17.39
CA ILE A 124 17.24 -19.10 -16.94
C ILE A 124 16.06 -19.50 -17.87
N PHE A 125 16.35 -19.90 -19.12
CA PHE A 125 15.37 -20.27 -20.15
C PHE A 125 15.04 -21.77 -20.27
N GLU A 126 15.55 -22.60 -19.37
CA GLU A 126 15.22 -24.03 -19.36
C GLU A 126 13.75 -24.30 -19.01
N ARG A 127 13.20 -25.39 -19.56
CA ARG A 127 11.77 -25.75 -19.51
C ARG A 127 11.21 -25.84 -18.07
N GLU A 128 12.07 -26.09 -17.09
CA GLU A 128 11.76 -26.15 -15.66
C GLU A 128 11.49 -24.77 -15.02
N ASN A 129 12.02 -23.68 -15.58
CA ASN A 129 11.93 -22.33 -15.01
C ASN A 129 10.81 -21.46 -15.61
N TRP A 130 10.09 -21.99 -16.61
CA TRP A 130 9.03 -21.25 -17.31
C TRP A 130 7.89 -20.82 -16.39
N ALA A 131 7.52 -21.63 -15.40
CA ALA A 131 6.50 -21.27 -14.43
C ALA A 131 6.90 -20.01 -13.65
N GLY A 132 8.14 -19.93 -13.15
CA GLY A 132 8.66 -18.76 -12.45
C GLY A 132 8.74 -17.53 -13.34
N LEU A 133 9.21 -17.69 -14.58
CA LEU A 133 9.29 -16.58 -15.55
C LEU A 133 7.90 -16.00 -15.87
N LEU A 134 6.89 -16.86 -16.06
CA LEU A 134 5.51 -16.44 -16.31
C LEU A 134 4.91 -15.72 -15.09
N THR A 135 5.19 -16.18 -13.86
CA THR A 135 4.72 -15.52 -12.64
C THR A 135 5.35 -14.14 -12.48
N VAL A 136 6.65 -13.97 -12.78
CA VAL A 136 7.31 -12.65 -12.79
C VAL A 136 6.68 -11.74 -13.85
N ALA A 137 6.52 -12.23 -15.08
CA ALA A 137 5.94 -11.45 -16.17
C ALA A 137 4.50 -11.01 -15.84
N PHE A 138 3.69 -11.91 -15.28
CA PHE A 138 2.35 -11.59 -14.80
C PHE A 138 2.37 -10.55 -13.67
N GLY A 139 3.23 -10.74 -12.67
CA GLY A 139 3.39 -9.79 -11.56
C GLY A 139 3.78 -8.40 -12.03
N LEU A 140 4.72 -8.30 -12.96
CA LEU A 140 5.13 -7.02 -13.58
C LEU A 140 4.01 -6.38 -14.40
N ALA A 141 3.25 -7.17 -15.16
CA ALA A 141 2.12 -6.66 -15.93
C ALA A 141 1.03 -6.07 -15.00
N VAL A 142 0.66 -6.80 -13.94
CA VAL A 142 -0.29 -6.32 -12.93
C VAL A 142 0.23 -5.06 -12.25
N MET A 143 1.49 -5.04 -11.85
CA MET A 143 2.14 -3.88 -11.22
C MET A 143 2.04 -2.63 -12.12
N LEU A 144 2.37 -2.75 -13.41
CA LEU A 144 2.29 -1.64 -14.37
C LEU A 144 0.86 -1.16 -14.58
N ILE A 145 -0.09 -2.07 -14.80
CA ILE A 145 -1.51 -1.73 -15.02
C ILE A 145 -2.09 -1.02 -13.79
N SER A 146 -1.84 -1.53 -12.59
CA SER A 146 -2.30 -0.92 -11.34
C SER A 146 -1.69 0.46 -11.13
N THR A 147 -0.41 0.63 -11.42
CA THR A 147 0.27 1.94 -11.28
C THR A 147 -0.29 2.96 -12.25
N ILE A 148 -0.46 2.60 -13.53
CA ILE A 148 -0.99 3.50 -14.55
C ILE A 148 -2.42 3.92 -14.21
N THR A 149 -3.27 2.96 -13.81
CA THR A 149 -4.66 3.22 -13.45
C THR A 149 -4.79 4.08 -12.21
N SER A 150 -3.95 3.85 -11.19
CA SER A 150 -3.94 4.67 -9.97
C SER A 150 -3.41 6.07 -10.25
N LEU A 151 -2.38 6.20 -11.07
CA LEU A 151 -1.78 7.48 -11.42
C LEU A 151 -2.70 8.33 -12.30
N SER A 152 -3.42 7.72 -13.24
CA SER A 152 -4.41 8.44 -14.05
C SER A 152 -5.53 9.00 -13.18
N LYS A 153 -6.06 8.19 -12.25
CA LYS A 153 -7.08 8.63 -11.28
C LYS A 153 -6.56 9.74 -10.35
N ALA A 154 -5.29 9.68 -9.97
CA ALA A 154 -4.66 10.69 -9.12
C ALA A 154 -4.37 12.01 -9.86
N LEU A 155 -4.14 11.97 -11.18
CA LEU A 155 -3.89 13.16 -12.03
C LEU A 155 -5.16 13.75 -12.66
N ASP A 156 -6.31 13.10 -12.53
CA ASP A 156 -7.55 13.58 -13.17
C ASP A 156 -7.94 14.98 -12.64
N PRO A 157 -8.02 16.00 -13.51
CA PRO A 157 -8.20 17.40 -13.11
C PRO A 157 -9.57 17.70 -12.48
N HIS A 158 -10.56 16.81 -12.59
CA HIS A 158 -11.87 16.95 -11.95
C HIS A 158 -11.82 16.84 -10.41
N GLN A 159 -10.85 16.10 -9.86
CA GLN A 159 -10.62 15.98 -8.41
C GLN A 159 -9.98 17.24 -7.80
N ILE A 160 -9.17 17.95 -8.59
CA ILE A 160 -8.45 19.16 -8.15
C ILE A 160 -9.41 20.36 -8.10
N ILE A 161 -10.35 20.46 -9.04
CA ILE A 161 -11.32 21.58 -9.12
C ILE A 161 -12.39 21.51 -8.02
N ALA A 162 -12.77 20.31 -7.55
CA ALA A 162 -13.73 20.15 -6.45
C ALA A 162 -13.16 20.53 -5.05
N LYS A 163 -11.85 20.80 -4.96
CA LYS A 163 -11.15 21.21 -3.73
C LYS A 163 -10.92 22.72 -3.61
N LEU A 164 -11.32 23.53 -4.60
CA LEU A 164 -11.34 25.01 -4.56
C LEU A 164 -12.78 25.52 -4.43
#